data_AF-A0A4R3I7N2-F1
#
_entry.id   AF-A0A4R3I7N2-F1
#
_cell.length_a   1.000
_cell.length_b   1.000
_cell.length_c   1.000
_cell.angle_alpha   90.00
_cell.angle_beta   90.00
_cell.angle_gamma   90.00
#
_symmetry.space_group_name_H-M   'P 1'
#
loop_
_entity.id
_entity.type
_entity.pdbx_description
1 polymer ?
#
loop_
_entity_poly.entity_id
_entity_poly.type
_entity_poly.pdbx_seq_one_letter_code
_entity_poly.pdbx_strand_id
1 'polypeptide(L)'
;MAKRRTKTDRTGLTDNNSLQAGPTVYTNRFSHFNSFWQSARVQSLLAALAALLAYGSWAAWSNHDFGMTAATKAFAAQGSFAFAATLTLTLIAASLYRRLGKTVTALAGAFGCCFVISATVPAGLHWFIGTPNIFQSILPGLIWGSVYLLSYLLFLHRTSRAS
;
A
#
# COMPACT_ATOMS: atom_id res chain seq x y z
N MET A 1 -31.68 23.11 -54.82
CA MET A 1 -30.68 22.91 -55.90
C MET A 1 -29.81 21.72 -55.52
N ALA A 2 -29.82 20.68 -56.36
CA ALA A 2 -29.30 19.35 -56.07
C ALA A 2 -27.81 19.19 -56.40
N LYS A 3 -27.09 18.29 -55.70
CA LYS A 3 -26.04 17.50 -56.34
C LYS A 3 -25.81 16.15 -55.65
N ARG A 4 -26.37 15.10 -56.27
CA ARG A 4 -25.99 13.69 -56.15
C ARG A 4 -24.56 13.48 -56.66
N ARG A 5 -23.76 12.64 -55.97
CA ARG A 5 -22.66 11.82 -56.51
C ARG A 5 -22.54 10.55 -55.66
N THR A 6 -23.13 9.45 -56.11
CA THR A 6 -22.53 8.33 -56.87
C THR A 6 -21.71 7.36 -56.02
N LYS A 7 -22.37 6.22 -55.79
CA LYS A 7 -21.89 4.93 -55.31
C LYS A 7 -20.75 4.40 -56.19
N THR A 8 -19.76 3.77 -55.59
CA THR A 8 -18.83 2.88 -56.32
C THR A 8 -18.65 1.62 -55.49
N ASP A 9 -19.33 0.56 -55.93
CA ASP A 9 -19.10 -0.81 -55.49
C ASP A 9 -17.73 -1.28 -56.03
N ARG A 10 -16.90 -1.86 -55.16
CA ARG A 10 -15.83 -2.78 -55.58
C ARG A 10 -15.85 -4.00 -54.68
N THR A 11 -16.46 -5.05 -55.21
CA THR A 11 -16.24 -6.45 -54.89
C THR A 11 -14.79 -6.83 -55.16
N GLY A 12 -14.14 -7.44 -54.17
CA GLY A 12 -12.80 -8.02 -54.29
C GLY A 12 -12.63 -9.14 -53.28
N LEU A 13 -13.02 -10.35 -53.69
CA LEU A 13 -12.64 -11.63 -53.08
C LEU A 13 -11.11 -11.76 -53.07
N THR A 14 -10.54 -12.09 -51.91
CA THR A 14 -9.48 -13.11 -51.82
C THR A 14 -9.61 -13.81 -50.48
N ASP A 15 -10.14 -15.02 -50.52
CA ASP A 15 -10.01 -16.02 -49.47
C ASP A 15 -8.53 -16.38 -49.32
N ASN A 16 -7.91 -15.95 -48.23
CA ASN A 16 -6.62 -16.46 -47.79
C ASN A 16 -6.83 -17.26 -46.51
N ASN A 17 -7.23 -18.51 -46.72
CA ASN A 17 -7.11 -19.62 -45.79
C ASN A 17 -5.61 -19.85 -45.50
N SER A 18 -5.05 -19.02 -44.63
CA SER A 18 -3.79 -19.29 -43.98
C SER A 18 -4.11 -19.98 -42.66
N LEU A 19 -3.68 -21.23 -42.55
CA LEU A 19 -3.66 -22.03 -41.34
C LEU A 19 -2.96 -21.22 -40.23
N GLN A 20 -3.73 -20.44 -39.48
CA GLN A 20 -3.31 -19.91 -38.19
C GLN A 20 -3.30 -21.10 -37.23
N ALA A 21 -2.13 -21.71 -37.09
CA ALA A 21 -1.81 -22.50 -35.91
C ALA A 21 -2.09 -21.60 -34.69
N GLY A 22 -3.23 -21.84 -34.04
CA GLY A 22 -3.65 -21.08 -32.88
C GLY A 22 -2.55 -21.12 -31.81
N PRO A 23 -2.25 -20.00 -31.14
CA PRO A 23 -1.25 -20.01 -30.08
C PRO A 23 -1.71 -20.99 -29.01
N THR A 24 -0.92 -22.03 -28.77
CA THR A 24 -1.03 -22.89 -27.60
C THR A 24 -0.92 -21.99 -26.38
N VAL A 25 -2.07 -21.75 -25.73
CA VAL A 25 -2.15 -21.04 -24.46
C VAL A 25 -1.48 -21.92 -23.41
N TYR A 26 -0.16 -21.81 -23.29
CA TYR A 26 0.57 -22.27 -22.12
C TYR A 26 0.13 -21.39 -20.95
N THR A 27 -0.91 -21.83 -20.23
CA THR A 27 -1.30 -21.24 -18.96
C THR A 27 -0.13 -21.42 -18.00
N ASN A 28 0.62 -20.33 -17.85
CA ASN A 28 1.86 -20.30 -17.12
C ASN A 28 1.55 -20.47 -15.61
N ARG A 29 1.69 -21.70 -15.10
CA ARG A 29 1.46 -22.09 -13.69
C ARG A 29 2.25 -21.22 -12.69
N PHE A 30 3.28 -20.50 -13.16
CA PHE A 30 4.05 -19.53 -12.38
C PHE A 30 3.34 -18.19 -12.11
N SER A 31 2.22 -17.89 -12.79
CA SER A 31 1.46 -16.64 -12.58
C SER A 31 0.69 -16.60 -11.24
N HIS A 32 0.29 -17.75 -10.70
CA HIS A 32 -0.44 -17.84 -9.43
C HIS A 32 0.45 -17.59 -8.20
N PHE A 33 1.74 -17.96 -8.27
CA PHE A 33 2.66 -17.69 -7.16
C PHE A 33 2.90 -16.19 -7.00
N ASN A 34 3.00 -15.45 -8.11
CA ASN A 34 3.24 -14.01 -8.09
C ASN A 34 2.02 -13.20 -7.62
N SER A 35 0.78 -13.67 -7.84
CA SER A 35 -0.42 -12.93 -7.43
C SER A 35 -0.67 -12.95 -5.92
N PHE A 36 -0.26 -14.01 -5.22
CA PHE A 36 -0.40 -14.14 -3.77
C PHE A 36 0.44 -13.11 -3.01
N TRP A 37 1.72 -12.96 -3.38
CA TRP A 37 2.65 -11.97 -2.83
C TRP A 37 2.31 -10.52 -3.19
N GLN A 38 1.50 -10.31 -4.23
CA GLN A 38 1.00 -9.00 -4.63
C GLN A 38 -0.29 -8.58 -3.92
N SER A 39 -0.88 -9.44 -3.09
CA SER A 39 -2.09 -9.06 -2.37
C SER A 39 -1.78 -7.97 -1.33
N ALA A 40 -2.59 -6.90 -1.34
CA ALA A 40 -2.44 -5.78 -0.42
C ALA A 40 -2.39 -6.23 1.05
N ARG A 41 -3.08 -7.32 1.39
CA ARG A 41 -3.10 -7.91 2.74
C ARG A 41 -1.75 -8.52 3.12
N VAL A 42 -1.14 -9.31 2.24
CA VAL A 42 0.18 -9.92 2.49
C VAL A 42 1.24 -8.82 2.61
N GLN A 43 1.24 -7.84 1.71
CA GLN A 43 2.19 -6.71 1.79
C GLN A 43 2.02 -5.89 3.07
N SER A 44 0.78 -5.65 3.50
CA SER A 44 0.51 -4.94 4.76
C SER A 44 0.99 -5.75 5.96
N LEU A 45 0.79 -7.07 5.96
CA LEU A 45 1.22 -7.94 7.05
C LEU A 45 2.75 -8.02 7.13
N LEU A 46 3.45 -8.19 6.00
CA LEU A 46 4.90 -8.22 5.96
C LEU A 46 5.50 -6.90 6.44
N ALA A 47 4.95 -5.77 6.01
CA ALA A 47 5.38 -4.45 6.48
C ALA A 47 5.12 -4.27 7.97
N ALA A 48 3.97 -4.74 8.49
CA ALA A 48 3.65 -4.68 9.91
C ALA A 48 4.59 -5.56 10.75
N LEU A 49 4.95 -6.77 10.28
CA LEU A 49 5.94 -7.62 10.93
C LEU A 49 7.33 -7.00 10.92
N ALA A 50 7.73 -6.39 9.80
CA ALA A 50 8.99 -5.66 9.71
C ALA A 50 9.01 -4.48 10.71
N ALA A 51 7.92 -3.74 10.83
CA ALA A 51 7.77 -2.67 11.82
C ALA A 51 7.83 -3.21 13.25
N LEU A 52 7.15 -4.31 13.55
CA LEU A 52 7.20 -4.97 14.86
C LEU A 52 8.63 -5.28 15.26
N LEU A 53 9.38 -5.93 14.38
CA LEU A 53 10.76 -6.34 14.67
C LEU A 53 11.68 -5.12 14.76
N ALA A 54 11.60 -4.19 13.80
CA ALA A 54 12.48 -3.02 13.80
C ALA A 54 12.28 -2.14 15.05
N TYR A 55 11.04 -1.73 15.32
CA TYR A 55 10.74 -0.85 16.45
C TYR A 55 10.76 -1.59 17.80
N GLY A 56 10.32 -2.85 17.83
CA GLY A 56 10.39 -3.69 19.01
C GLY A 56 11.84 -3.96 19.42
N SER A 57 12.70 -4.41 18.50
CA SER A 57 14.12 -4.66 18.80
C SER A 57 14.86 -3.39 19.19
N TRP A 58 14.57 -2.26 18.54
CA TRP A 58 15.11 -0.97 18.95
C TRP A 58 14.73 -0.61 20.40
N ALA A 59 13.46 -0.77 20.76
CA ALA A 59 12.98 -0.51 22.12
C ALA A 59 13.59 -1.47 23.15
N ALA A 60 13.72 -2.76 22.82
CA ALA A 60 14.37 -3.76 23.66
C ALA A 60 15.83 -3.40 23.92
N TRP A 61 16.59 -3.10 22.86
CA TRP A 61 18.00 -2.72 22.94
C TRP A 61 18.17 -1.41 23.72
N SER A 62 17.31 -0.42 23.52
CA SER A 62 17.36 0.84 24.28
C SER A 62 17.07 0.67 25.78
N ASN A 63 16.45 -0.44 26.19
CA ASN A 63 16.08 -0.71 27.58
C ASN A 63 16.84 -1.90 28.20
N HIS A 64 17.88 -2.41 27.53
CA HIS A 64 18.60 -3.60 27.99
C HIS A 64 19.34 -3.38 29.32
N ASP A 65 19.83 -2.17 29.57
CA ASP A 65 20.51 -1.77 30.81
C ASP A 65 19.60 -1.84 32.05
N PHE A 66 18.27 -1.78 31.86
CA PHE A 66 17.28 -1.91 32.94
C PHE A 66 16.84 -3.36 33.18
N GLY A 67 17.52 -4.33 32.55
CA GLY A 67 17.28 -5.76 32.70
C GLY A 67 16.31 -6.36 31.68
N MET A 68 16.37 -7.69 31.56
CA MET A 68 15.63 -8.44 30.53
C MET A 68 14.11 -8.22 30.60
N THR A 69 13.54 -8.11 31.80
CA THR A 69 12.10 -7.85 31.97
C THR A 69 11.69 -6.49 31.40
N ALA A 70 12.50 -5.45 31.59
CA ALA A 70 12.24 -4.12 31.04
C ALA A 70 12.35 -4.13 29.50
N ALA A 71 13.41 -4.75 28.97
CA ALA A 71 13.63 -4.89 27.54
C ALA A 71 12.47 -5.64 26.83
N THR A 72 12.00 -6.75 27.38
CA THR A 72 10.88 -7.52 26.80
C THR A 72 9.56 -6.75 26.85
N LYS A 73 9.29 -6.01 27.93
CA LYS A 73 8.11 -5.13 28.01
C LYS A 73 8.18 -4.02 26.97
N ALA A 74 9.34 -3.41 26.80
CA ALA A 74 9.56 -2.36 25.79
C ALA A 74 9.39 -2.91 24.36
N PHE A 75 9.94 -4.09 24.07
CA PHE A 75 9.72 -4.81 22.81
C PHE A 75 8.23 -5.02 22.54
N ALA A 76 7.52 -5.60 23.51
CA ALA A 76 6.10 -5.95 23.35
C ALA A 76 5.24 -4.70 23.14
N ALA A 77 5.45 -3.64 23.94
CA ALA A 77 4.69 -2.40 23.83
C ALA A 77 4.96 -1.69 22.50
N GLN A 78 6.23 -1.41 22.17
CA GLN A 78 6.58 -0.64 20.98
C GLN A 78 6.35 -1.46 19.70
N GLY A 79 6.70 -2.74 19.71
CA GLY A 79 6.54 -3.64 18.57
C GLY A 79 5.08 -3.88 18.23
N SER A 80 4.21 -4.15 19.22
CA SER A 80 2.77 -4.34 18.97
C SER A 80 2.09 -3.07 18.48
N PHE A 81 2.47 -1.90 19.01
CA PHE A 81 1.99 -0.62 18.51
C PHE A 81 2.41 -0.37 17.06
N ALA A 82 3.69 -0.55 16.73
CA ALA A 82 4.20 -0.37 15.37
C ALA A 82 3.54 -1.33 14.37
N PHE A 83 3.33 -2.58 14.78
CA PHE A 83 2.58 -3.58 14.01
C PHE A 83 1.15 -3.12 13.73
N ALA A 84 0.39 -2.78 14.77
CA ALA A 84 -1.01 -2.42 14.67
C ALA A 84 -1.22 -1.15 13.84
N ALA A 85 -0.37 -0.14 14.06
CA ALA A 85 -0.39 1.12 13.31
C ALA A 85 -0.10 0.88 11.83
N THR A 86 0.97 0.16 11.51
CA THR A 86 1.36 -0.13 10.11
C THR A 86 0.29 -0.94 9.40
N LEU A 87 -0.20 -2.03 10.01
CA LEU A 87 -1.21 -2.89 9.41
C LEU A 87 -2.51 -2.10 9.13
N THR A 88 -3.00 -1.39 10.14
CA THR A 88 -4.29 -0.69 10.07
C THR A 88 -4.23 0.46 9.06
N LEU A 89 -3.20 1.30 9.10
CA LEU A 89 -3.07 2.43 8.19
C LEU A 89 -2.89 1.97 6.74
N THR A 90 -2.09 0.94 6.47
CA THR A 90 -1.91 0.42 5.11
C THR A 90 -3.22 -0.14 4.55
N LEU A 91 -3.99 -0.88 5.36
CA LEU A 91 -5.29 -1.40 4.94
C LEU A 91 -6.31 -0.28 4.67
N ILE A 92 -6.36 0.74 5.52
CA ILE A 92 -7.22 1.92 5.32
C ILE A 92 -6.81 2.66 4.04
N ALA A 93 -5.53 2.95 3.86
CA ALA A 93 -5.00 3.66 2.70
C ALA A 93 -5.31 2.92 1.39
N ALA A 94 -5.05 1.60 1.35
CA ALA A 94 -5.36 0.77 0.20
C ALA A 94 -6.87 0.73 -0.09
N SER A 95 -7.71 0.66 0.96
CA SER A 95 -9.16 0.67 0.83
C SER A 95 -9.67 1.99 0.27
N LEU A 96 -9.24 3.12 0.84
CA LEU A 96 -9.59 4.46 0.39
C LEU A 96 -9.15 4.70 -1.06
N TYR A 97 -7.90 4.39 -1.39
CA TYR A 97 -7.38 4.55 -2.74
C TYR A 97 -8.19 3.78 -3.78
N ARG A 98 -8.59 2.54 -3.48
CA ARG A 98 -9.46 1.74 -4.36
C ARG A 98 -10.87 2.31 -4.48
N ARG A 99 -11.47 2.74 -3.36
CA ARG A 99 -12.84 3.31 -3.32
C ARG A 99 -12.94 4.66 -4.03
N LEU A 100 -11.86 5.45 -4.01
CA LEU A 100 -11.78 6.76 -4.65
C LEU A 100 -11.38 6.70 -6.14
N GLY A 101 -11.34 5.51 -6.74
CA GLY A 101 -11.17 5.37 -8.19
C GLY A 101 -9.72 5.29 -8.70
N LYS A 102 -8.74 5.03 -7.83
CA LYS A 102 -7.33 4.74 -8.21
C LYS A 102 -6.63 5.86 -9.01
N THR A 103 -7.07 7.11 -8.86
CA THR A 103 -6.46 8.29 -9.50
C THR A 103 -5.34 8.89 -8.66
N VAL A 104 -4.61 9.88 -9.20
CA VAL A 104 -3.64 10.66 -8.40
C VAL A 104 -4.36 11.41 -7.26
N THR A 105 -5.56 11.92 -7.51
CA THR A 105 -6.41 12.54 -6.49
C THR A 105 -6.80 11.54 -5.39
N ALA A 106 -7.14 10.30 -5.76
CA ALA A 106 -7.40 9.23 -4.80
C ALA A 106 -6.18 8.90 -3.93
N LEU A 107 -4.98 8.92 -4.52
CA LEU A 107 -3.73 8.73 -3.80
C LEU A 107 -3.50 9.85 -2.79
N ALA A 108 -3.63 11.11 -3.22
CA ALA A 108 -3.45 12.27 -2.35
C ALA A 108 -4.50 12.27 -1.21
N GLY A 109 -5.75 11.94 -1.51
CA GLY A 109 -6.82 11.84 -0.51
C GLY A 109 -6.59 10.69 0.49
N ALA A 110 -6.17 9.52 0.03
CA ALA A 110 -5.86 8.39 0.89
C ALA A 110 -4.66 8.68 1.80
N PHE A 111 -3.60 9.28 1.24
CA PHE A 111 -2.42 9.72 2.00
C PHE A 111 -2.80 10.76 3.05
N GLY A 112 -3.50 11.84 2.66
CA GLY A 112 -3.90 12.91 3.56
C GLY A 112 -4.77 12.42 4.72
N CYS A 113 -5.75 11.55 4.44
CA CYS A 113 -6.59 10.96 5.47
C CYS A 113 -5.77 10.13 6.47
N CYS A 114 -4.90 9.25 5.98
CA CYS A 114 -4.07 8.40 6.84
C CYS A 114 -2.98 9.19 7.58
N PHE A 115 -2.44 10.25 6.97
CA PHE A 115 -1.51 11.18 7.62
C PHE A 115 -2.17 11.87 8.82
N VAL A 116 -3.40 12.37 8.65
CA VAL A 116 -4.17 12.96 9.74
C VAL A 116 -4.40 11.95 10.86
N ILE A 117 -4.83 10.71 10.54
CA ILE A 117 -5.02 9.65 11.54
C ILE A 117 -3.70 9.36 12.29
N SER A 118 -2.59 9.24 11.54
CA SER A 118 -1.26 8.97 12.11
C SER A 118 -0.72 10.12 12.96
N ALA A 119 -1.19 11.34 12.76
CA ALA A 119 -0.82 12.49 13.59
C ALA A 119 -1.73 12.60 14.83
N THR A 120 -3.04 12.45 14.64
CA THR A 120 -4.04 12.73 15.70
C THR A 120 -4.16 11.61 16.72
N VAL A 121 -4.13 10.34 16.30
CA VAL A 121 -4.29 9.21 17.23
C VAL A 121 -3.14 9.15 18.25
N PRO A 122 -1.85 9.19 17.83
CA PRO A 122 -0.74 9.20 18.78
C PRO A 122 -0.70 10.48 19.61
N ALA A 123 -1.02 11.64 19.02
CA ALA A 123 -1.09 12.90 19.76
C ALA A 123 -2.16 12.85 20.86
N GLY A 124 -3.35 12.31 20.55
CA GLY A 124 -4.44 12.14 21.51
C GLY A 124 -4.08 11.17 22.64
N LEU A 125 -3.37 10.09 22.33
CA LEU A 125 -2.85 9.16 23.34
C LEU A 125 -1.86 9.84 24.28
N HIS A 126 -0.89 10.59 23.74
CA HIS A 126 0.08 11.33 24.53
C HIS A 126 -0.56 12.46 25.36
N TRP A 127 -1.59 13.13 24.83
CA TRP A 127 -2.39 14.11 25.57
C TRP A 127 -3.11 13.46 26.75
N PHE A 128 -3.77 12.31 26.52
CA PHE A 128 -4.49 11.58 27.57
C PHE A 128 -3.57 11.09 28.70
N ILE A 129 -2.33 10.73 28.37
CA ILE A 129 -1.32 10.27 29.34
C ILE A 129 -0.57 11.45 30.00
N GLY A 130 -0.79 12.69 29.53
CA GLY A 130 -0.16 13.89 30.09
C GLY A 130 1.32 14.04 29.72
N THR A 131 1.72 13.62 28.51
CA THR A 131 3.11 13.75 28.05
C THR A 131 3.44 15.22 27.73
N PRO A 132 4.48 15.83 28.34
CA PRO A 132 4.75 17.27 28.20
C PRO A 132 5.16 17.70 26.77
N ASN A 133 5.80 16.83 25.98
CA ASN A 133 6.32 17.14 24.64
C ASN A 133 5.71 16.26 23.54
N ILE A 134 4.38 16.30 23.40
CA ILE A 134 3.60 15.46 22.47
C ILE A 134 4.19 15.47 21.05
N PHE A 135 4.50 16.65 20.52
CA PHE A 135 4.98 16.80 19.13
C PHE A 135 6.30 16.05 18.90
N GLN A 136 7.28 16.20 19.81
CA GLN A 136 8.56 15.49 19.71
C GLN A 136 8.38 13.97 19.85
N SER A 137 7.46 13.52 20.69
CA SER A 137 7.19 12.09 20.90
C SER A 137 6.62 11.40 19.65
N ILE A 138 5.80 12.10 18.86
CA ILE A 138 5.18 11.53 17.66
C ILE A 138 5.99 11.76 16.39
N LEU A 139 6.91 12.73 16.37
CA LEU A 139 7.60 13.20 15.16
C LEU A 139 8.34 12.07 14.41
N PRO A 140 9.13 11.20 15.07
CA PRO A 140 9.84 10.14 14.35
C PRO A 140 8.88 9.15 13.69
N GLY A 141 7.82 8.76 14.40
CA GLY A 141 6.79 7.87 13.89
C GLY A 141 6.02 8.50 12.73
N LEU A 142 5.72 9.80 12.84
CA LEU A 142 5.03 10.54 11.78
C LEU A 142 5.90 10.65 10.52
N ILE A 143 7.20 10.95 10.64
CA ILE A 143 8.12 11.05 9.50
C ILE A 143 8.24 9.70 8.80
N TRP A 144 8.67 8.65 9.52
CA TRP A 144 8.90 7.35 8.91
C TRP A 144 7.61 6.67 8.44
N GLY A 145 6.52 6.83 9.20
CA GLY A 145 5.20 6.36 8.82
C GLY A 145 4.70 7.02 7.54
N SER A 146 4.91 8.34 7.38
CA SER A 146 4.54 9.07 6.17
C SER A 146 5.33 8.63 4.95
N VAL A 147 6.66 8.48 5.09
CA VAL A 147 7.53 8.00 4.00
C VAL A 147 7.11 6.61 3.54
N TYR A 148 6.90 5.70 4.49
CA TYR A 148 6.42 4.34 4.19
C TYR A 148 5.06 4.37 3.48
N LEU A 149 4.09 5.11 4.03
CA LEU A 149 2.73 5.16 3.52
C LEU A 149 2.67 5.75 2.10
N LEU A 150 3.40 6.82 1.84
CA LEU A 150 3.49 7.43 0.52
C LEU A 150 4.13 6.46 -0.47
N SER A 151 5.24 5.81 -0.08
CA SER A 151 5.92 4.82 -0.92
C SER A 151 5.00 3.66 -1.28
N TYR A 152 4.23 3.15 -0.31
CA TYR A 152 3.24 2.10 -0.53
C TYR A 152 2.13 2.52 -1.51
N LEU A 153 1.57 3.72 -1.34
CA LEU A 153 0.53 4.24 -2.23
C LEU A 153 1.05 4.50 -3.64
N LEU A 154 2.27 5.01 -3.79
CA LEU A 154 2.93 5.19 -5.09
C LEU A 154 3.15 3.85 -5.79
N PHE A 155 3.62 2.84 -5.06
CA PHE A 155 3.76 1.48 -5.56
C PHE A 155 2.40 0.94 -6.03
N LEU A 156 1.36 1.05 -5.21
CA LEU A 156 0.00 0.60 -5.52
C LEU A 156 -0.58 1.33 -6.75
N HIS A 157 -0.29 2.62 -6.90
CA HIS A 157 -0.71 3.41 -8.06
C HIS A 157 -0.02 2.97 -9.35
N ARG A 158 1.28 2.69 -9.31
CA ARG A 158 2.03 2.17 -10.46
C ARG A 158 1.49 0.83 -10.91
N THR A 159 1.28 -0.11 -10.00
CA THR A 159 0.73 -1.44 -10.34
C THR A 159 -0.69 -1.35 -10.90
N SER A 160 -1.51 -0.43 -10.37
CA SER A 160 -2.90 -0.24 -10.84
C SER A 160 -3.01 0.33 -12.25
N ARG A 161 -1.97 0.98 -12.78
CA ARG A 161 -1.95 1.49 -14.17
C ARG A 161 -1.45 0.46 -15.18
N ALA A 162 -0.79 -0.59 -14.71
CA ALA A 162 -0.24 -1.65 -15.54
C ALA A 162 -1.23 -2.81 -15.78
N SER A 163 -2.39 -2.79 -15.11
CA SER A 163 -3.49 -3.75 -15.24
C SER A 163 -4.67 -3.11 -15.95
#